data_AF-A0A3S0JCU9-F1
#
_entry.id   AF-A0A3S0JCU9-F1
#
_cell.length_a   1.000
_cell.length_b   1.000
_cell.length_c   1.000
_cell.angle_alpha   90.00
_cell.angle_beta   90.00
_cell.angle_gamma   90.00
#
_symmetry.space_group_name_H-M   'P 1'
#
loop_
_entity.id
_entity.type
_entity.pdbx_description
1 polymer ?
#
loop_
_entity_poly.entity_id
_entity_poly.type
_entity_poly.pdbx_seq_one_letter_code
_entity_poly.pdbx_strand_id
1 'polypeptide(L)'
;MYCLTIKGKGKFYKALSKLKYKTWKKVTDYGCYINHRKTIGKPSIEYENGDKDYWFDGFKYVVLKTDSSTEIFISKNMFESTDLHSFDDHPSVVYFDGTKEWHQNGLLHRHFRPAVEYKNGDQEWWRFGKRHRTNGPAVVIGEKQYWFENGEFIKCIV
;
A
#
# COMPACT_ATOMS: atom_id res chain seq x y z
N MET A 1 -14.15 -12.80 -41.88
CA MET A 1 -14.96 -12.39 -43.05
C MET A 1 -16.32 -13.02 -42.82
N TYR A 2 -17.43 -12.35 -42.47
CA TYR A 2 -18.07 -11.10 -42.89
C TYR A 2 -18.72 -10.40 -41.66
N CYS A 3 -18.57 -9.08 -41.48
CA CYS A 3 -19.47 -7.96 -41.82
C CYS A 3 -20.69 -7.77 -40.89
N LEU A 4 -20.77 -6.60 -40.25
CA LEU A 4 -21.96 -5.73 -40.28
C LEU A 4 -21.54 -4.30 -39.91
N THR A 5 -21.50 -3.42 -40.91
CA THR A 5 -21.28 -1.98 -40.76
C THR A 5 -22.62 -1.28 -40.62
N ILE A 6 -22.97 -0.83 -39.41
CA ILE A 6 -24.13 0.05 -39.21
C ILE A 6 -23.65 1.50 -39.23
N LYS A 7 -23.91 2.21 -40.33
CA LYS A 7 -23.69 3.66 -40.44
C LYS A 7 -24.85 4.38 -39.72
N GLY A 8 -24.66 4.70 -38.45
CA GLY A 8 -25.54 5.60 -37.69
C GLY A 8 -24.78 6.85 -37.28
N LYS A 9 -25.21 8.02 -37.77
CA LYS A 9 -24.73 9.34 -37.31
C LYS A 9 -25.26 9.58 -35.89
N GLY A 10 -24.54 9.06 -34.91
CA GLY A 10 -24.68 9.41 -33.50
C GLY A 10 -23.27 9.46 -32.93
N LYS A 11 -22.91 10.56 -32.27
CA LYS A 11 -21.66 10.63 -31.49
C LYS A 11 -21.77 9.61 -30.34
N PHE A 12 -21.51 8.35 -30.63
CA PHE A 12 -21.28 7.33 -29.63
C PHE A 12 -19.89 7.60 -29.06
N TYR A 13 -19.86 8.15 -27.86
CA TYR A 13 -18.69 8.04 -26.99
C TYR A 13 -18.44 6.53 -26.82
N LYS A 14 -17.58 5.96 -27.67
CA LYS A 14 -17.03 4.63 -27.43
C LYS A 14 -16.24 4.81 -26.14
N ALA A 15 -16.82 4.45 -25.00
CA ALA A 15 -16.03 4.16 -23.82
C ALA A 15 -15.00 3.13 -24.31
N LEU A 16 -13.75 3.57 -24.48
CA LEU A 16 -12.65 2.70 -24.86
C LEU A 16 -12.53 1.69 -23.72
N SER A 17 -13.25 0.57 -23.83
CA SER A 17 -13.16 -0.52 -22.88
C SER A 17 -11.72 -1.00 -22.96
N LYS A 18 -10.92 -0.68 -21.93
CA LYS A 18 -9.52 -1.08 -21.89
C LYS A 18 -9.45 -2.60 -22.02
N LEU A 19 -8.90 -3.09 -23.13
CA LEU A 19 -8.72 -4.53 -23.36
C LEU A 19 -7.67 -5.05 -22.37
N LYS A 20 -8.05 -6.05 -21.58
CA LYS A 20 -7.20 -6.67 -20.56
C LYS A 20 -6.30 -7.69 -21.23
N TYR A 21 -4.99 -7.52 -21.09
CA TYR A 21 -3.99 -8.42 -21.64
C TYR A 21 -3.62 -9.53 -20.65
N LYS A 22 -3.41 -9.18 -19.37
CA LYS A 22 -3.01 -10.15 -18.34
C LYS A 22 -3.71 -9.86 -17.01
N THR A 23 -4.17 -10.91 -16.33
CA THR A 23 -4.87 -10.78 -15.05
C THR A 23 -4.40 -11.83 -14.04
N TRP A 24 -4.30 -11.43 -12.78
CA TRP A 24 -4.03 -12.30 -11.64
C TRP A 24 -5.19 -12.21 -10.65
N LYS A 25 -5.69 -13.37 -10.25
CA LYS A 25 -6.85 -13.51 -9.37
C LYS A 25 -6.56 -14.58 -8.32
N LYS A 26 -7.28 -14.51 -7.19
CA LYS A 26 -7.38 -15.62 -6.23
C LYS A 26 -8.86 -15.96 -5.99
N VAL A 27 -9.10 -17.20 -5.59
CA VAL A 27 -10.40 -17.66 -5.10
C VAL A 27 -10.43 -17.44 -3.59
N THR A 28 -11.49 -16.83 -3.08
CA THR A 28 -11.70 -16.66 -1.64
C THR A 28 -12.24 -17.95 -1.02
N ASP A 29 -12.24 -18.03 0.31
CA ASP A 29 -12.82 -19.18 1.03
C ASP A 29 -14.32 -19.37 0.74
N TYR A 30 -15.00 -18.31 0.29
CA TYR A 30 -16.40 -18.32 -0.14
C TYR A 30 -16.60 -18.67 -1.63
N GLY A 31 -15.54 -19.03 -2.35
CA GLY A 31 -15.59 -19.39 -3.77
C GLY A 31 -15.65 -18.21 -4.75
N CYS A 32 -15.48 -16.97 -4.28
CA CYS A 32 -15.52 -15.78 -5.14
C CYS A 32 -14.15 -15.51 -5.79
N TYR A 33 -14.15 -15.08 -7.06
CA TYR A 33 -12.93 -14.64 -7.74
C TYR A 33 -12.67 -13.16 -7.49
N ILE A 34 -11.51 -12.84 -6.93
CA ILE A 34 -11.06 -11.46 -6.69
C ILE A 34 -9.74 -11.18 -7.38
N ASN A 35 -9.52 -9.94 -7.80
CA ASN A 35 -8.21 -9.51 -8.32
C ASN A 35 -7.20 -9.51 -7.17
N HIS A 36 -6.03 -10.11 -7.39
CA HIS A 36 -5.00 -10.22 -6.39
C HIS A 36 -3.65 -10.54 -7.02
N ARG A 37 -2.60 -9.88 -6.55
CA ARG A 37 -1.22 -10.26 -6.81
C ARG A 37 -0.45 -10.37 -5.49
N LYS A 38 0.09 -11.56 -5.21
CA LYS A 38 0.86 -11.83 -3.98
C LYS A 38 2.07 -10.92 -3.81
N THR A 39 2.77 -10.60 -4.90
CA THR A 39 3.90 -9.67 -4.86
C THR A 39 3.39 -8.24 -4.96
N ILE A 40 3.47 -7.50 -3.85
CA ILE A 40 3.17 -6.07 -3.81
C ILE A 40 4.09 -5.29 -4.77
N GLY A 41 3.54 -4.25 -5.41
CA GLY A 41 4.24 -3.46 -6.43
C GLY A 41 4.22 -4.07 -7.83
N LYS A 42 3.68 -5.29 -8.01
CA LYS A 42 3.42 -5.88 -9.33
C LYS A 42 1.94 -5.73 -9.71
N PRO A 43 1.63 -5.42 -10.98
CA PRO A 43 0.25 -5.28 -11.42
C PRO A 43 -0.50 -6.61 -11.28
N SER A 44 -1.78 -6.51 -10.94
CA SER A 44 -2.74 -7.63 -11.00
C SER A 44 -3.55 -7.60 -12.29
N ILE A 45 -3.56 -6.47 -13.00
CA ILE A 45 -4.11 -6.34 -14.34
C ILE A 45 -3.13 -5.50 -15.16
N GLU A 46 -2.79 -6.01 -16.34
CA GLU A 46 -2.07 -5.28 -17.39
C GLU A 46 -3.00 -5.13 -18.59
N TYR A 47 -3.11 -3.92 -19.11
CA TYR A 47 -3.95 -3.59 -20.27
C TYR A 47 -3.08 -3.47 -21.52
N GLU A 48 -3.70 -3.65 -22.70
CA GLU A 48 -2.98 -3.58 -23.98
C GLU A 48 -2.34 -2.20 -24.25
N ASN A 49 -2.94 -1.13 -23.71
CA ASN A 49 -2.40 0.23 -23.83
C ASN A 49 -1.23 0.52 -22.87
N GLY A 50 -0.78 -0.48 -22.08
CA GLY A 50 0.29 -0.35 -21.11
C GLY A 50 -0.16 0.09 -19.71
N ASP A 51 -1.45 0.41 -19.53
CA ASP A 51 -1.99 0.73 -18.20
C ASP A 51 -1.90 -0.48 -17.27
N LYS A 52 -1.84 -0.19 -15.97
CA LYS A 52 -1.68 -1.20 -14.92
C LYS A 52 -2.63 -0.91 -13.78
N ASP A 53 -3.31 -1.93 -13.29
CA ASP A 53 -3.99 -1.89 -12.00
C ASP A 53 -3.33 -2.83 -11.01
N TYR A 54 -3.25 -2.39 -9.77
CA TYR A 54 -2.64 -3.10 -8.67
C TYR A 54 -3.70 -3.47 -7.64
N TRP A 55 -3.75 -4.75 -7.29
CA TRP A 55 -4.74 -5.29 -6.38
C TRP A 55 -4.07 -6.24 -5.38
N PHE A 56 -4.41 -6.09 -4.12
CA PHE A 56 -4.03 -7.03 -3.08
C PHE A 56 -5.28 -7.43 -2.30
N ASP A 57 -5.63 -8.70 -2.42
CA ASP A 57 -6.75 -9.28 -1.67
C ASP A 57 -8.08 -8.57 -1.94
N GLY A 58 -8.36 -8.26 -3.21
CA GLY A 58 -9.56 -7.54 -3.61
C GLY A 58 -9.52 -6.03 -3.37
N PHE A 59 -8.52 -5.51 -2.64
CA PHE A 59 -8.32 -4.08 -2.47
C PHE A 59 -7.46 -3.52 -3.59
N LYS A 60 -7.96 -2.50 -4.27
CA LYS A 60 -7.17 -1.75 -5.26
C LYS A 60 -6.20 -0.82 -4.54
N TYR A 61 -5.00 -0.69 -5.07
CA TYR A 61 -4.02 0.27 -4.58
C TYR A 61 -3.29 0.97 -5.72
N VAL A 62 -2.64 2.07 -5.38
CA VAL A 62 -1.81 2.88 -6.27
C VAL A 62 -0.36 2.79 -5.80
N VAL A 63 0.55 2.66 -6.75
CA VAL A 63 2.00 2.75 -6.50
C VAL A 63 2.49 4.08 -7.05
N LEU A 64 2.97 4.96 -6.17
CA LEU A 64 3.62 6.20 -6.55
C LEU A 64 5.13 6.02 -6.42
N LYS A 65 5.88 6.44 -7.44
CA LYS A 65 7.33 6.47 -7.40
C LYS A 65 7.79 7.91 -7.57
N THR A 66 8.57 8.39 -6.62
CA THR A 66 9.18 9.72 -6.63
C THR A 66 10.69 9.58 -6.72
N ASP A 67 11.40 10.71 -6.74
CA ASP A 67 12.87 10.74 -6.69
C ASP A 67 13.43 10.45 -5.29
N SER A 68 12.57 10.24 -4.29
CA SER A 68 12.98 9.92 -2.92
C SER A 68 12.43 8.59 -2.39
N SER A 69 11.31 8.11 -2.93
CA SER A 69 10.52 7.02 -2.34
C SER A 69 9.71 6.21 -3.35
N THR A 70 9.32 5.00 -2.94
CA THR A 70 8.18 4.27 -3.50
C THR A 70 7.09 4.17 -2.43
N GLU A 71 5.88 4.60 -2.77
CA GLU A 71 4.76 4.74 -1.86
C GLU A 71 3.55 3.95 -2.35
N ILE A 72 2.82 3.35 -1.42
CA ILE A 72 1.63 2.54 -1.68
C ILE A 72 0.43 3.14 -0.96
N PHE A 73 -0.56 3.48 -1.75
CA PHE A 73 -1.81 4.05 -1.27
C PHE A 73 -2.97 3.09 -1.53
N ILE A 74 -3.78 2.82 -0.52
CA ILE A 74 -5.04 2.10 -0.75
C ILE A 74 -6.00 3.03 -1.52
N SER A 75 -6.58 2.51 -2.60
CA SER A 75 -7.60 3.22 -3.35
C SER A 75 -8.95 2.87 -2.73
N LYS A 76 -9.40 3.71 -1.79
CA LYS A 76 -10.80 3.75 -1.40
C LYS A 76 -11.62 4.32 -2.57
N ASN A 77 -12.94 4.21 -2.56
CA ASN A 77 -13.81 4.52 -3.73
C ASN A 77 -13.57 5.93 -4.31
N MET A 78 -14.13 6.26 -5.49
CA MET A 78 -13.88 7.54 -6.20
C MET A 78 -14.02 8.83 -5.37
N PHE A 79 -14.72 8.80 -4.24
CA PHE A 79 -14.94 9.94 -3.35
C PHE A 79 -14.12 9.91 -2.05
N GLU A 80 -13.35 8.85 -1.82
CA GLU A 80 -12.62 8.62 -0.58
C GLU A 80 -11.10 8.78 -0.77
N SER A 81 -10.45 9.23 0.30
CA SER A 81 -9.01 9.53 0.32
C SER A 81 -8.16 8.30 0.01
N THR A 82 -7.09 8.53 -0.74
CA THR A 82 -5.99 7.59 -0.88
C THR A 82 -5.08 7.74 0.33
N ASP A 83 -5.07 6.74 1.20
CA ASP A 83 -4.22 6.75 2.39
C ASP A 83 -3.04 5.79 2.22
N LEU A 84 -1.89 6.10 2.82
CA LEU A 84 -0.79 5.15 2.93
C LEU A 84 -1.27 3.89 3.65
N HIS A 85 -0.97 2.74 3.06
CA HIS A 85 -1.44 1.46 3.58
C HIS A 85 -0.45 0.33 3.30
N SER A 86 -0.06 -0.37 4.36
CA SER A 86 0.79 -1.56 4.31
C SER A 86 -0.05 -2.82 4.12
N PHE A 87 0.37 -3.68 3.21
CA PHE A 87 -0.29 -4.96 2.92
C PHE A 87 0.64 -6.11 3.26
N ASP A 88 0.20 -7.08 4.08
CA ASP A 88 0.95 -8.32 4.37
C ASP A 88 2.41 -8.06 4.82
N ASP A 89 2.56 -7.15 5.79
CA ASP A 89 3.87 -6.67 6.30
C ASP A 89 4.78 -6.01 5.25
N HIS A 90 4.28 -5.74 4.04
CA HIS A 90 4.98 -4.92 3.06
C HIS A 90 4.90 -3.43 3.48
N PRO A 91 6.05 -2.72 3.53
CA PRO A 91 6.07 -1.31 3.88
C PRO A 91 5.23 -0.50 2.90
N SER A 92 4.51 0.49 3.40
CA SER A 92 3.75 1.40 2.55
C SER A 92 4.64 2.48 1.95
N VAL A 93 5.79 2.76 2.55
CA VAL A 93 6.81 3.66 2.02
C VAL A 93 8.18 2.99 2.11
N VAL A 94 8.92 3.03 1.01
CA VAL A 94 10.34 2.63 0.96
C VAL A 94 11.12 3.77 0.36
N TYR A 95 11.99 4.37 1.17
CA TYR A 95 12.89 5.42 0.73
C TYR A 95 14.13 4.84 0.04
N PHE A 96 14.76 5.62 -0.84
CA PHE A 96 15.96 5.18 -1.57
C PHE A 96 17.19 5.00 -0.68
N ASP A 97 17.22 5.66 0.49
CA ASP A 97 18.27 5.43 1.47
C ASP A 97 18.16 4.05 2.13
N GLY A 98 16.99 3.40 2.07
CA GLY A 98 16.69 2.10 2.68
C GLY A 98 15.73 2.19 3.87
N THR A 99 15.36 3.39 4.31
CA THR A 99 14.37 3.63 5.36
C THR A 99 12.99 3.14 4.90
N LYS A 100 12.22 2.56 5.83
CA LYS A 100 10.91 1.95 5.55
C LYS A 100 9.89 2.39 6.57
N GLU A 101 8.65 2.55 6.11
CA GLU A 101 7.53 2.91 6.97
C GLU A 101 6.32 2.02 6.70
N TRP A 102 5.58 1.75 7.78
CA TRP A 102 4.36 0.96 7.76
C TRP A 102 3.19 1.78 8.26
N HIS A 103 2.13 1.81 7.46
CA HIS A 103 0.93 2.60 7.73
C HIS A 103 -0.33 1.75 7.69
N GLN A 104 -1.30 2.15 8.51
CA GLN A 104 -2.67 1.67 8.43
C GLN A 104 -3.61 2.88 8.45
N ASN A 105 -4.41 3.03 7.40
CA ASN A 105 -5.30 4.19 7.20
C ASN A 105 -4.55 5.53 7.31
N GLY A 106 -3.36 5.61 6.69
CA GLY A 106 -2.56 6.84 6.68
C GLY A 106 -1.82 7.14 7.98
N LEU A 107 -1.97 6.32 9.02
CA LEU A 107 -1.28 6.49 10.30
C LEU A 107 -0.17 5.45 10.45
N LEU A 108 0.99 5.87 10.97
CA LEU A 108 2.06 4.94 11.35
C LEU A 108 1.52 3.86 12.28
N HIS A 109 1.65 2.60 11.84
CA HIS A 109 1.10 1.46 12.54
C HIS A 109 1.78 0.17 12.08
N ARG A 110 2.27 -0.63 13.04
CA ARG A 110 2.64 -2.04 12.81
C ARG A 110 2.50 -2.85 14.10
N HIS A 111 1.86 -4.02 14.05
CA HIS A 111 1.42 -4.73 15.26
C HIS A 111 2.53 -5.21 16.20
N PHE A 112 3.60 -5.81 15.67
CA PHE A 112 4.62 -6.50 16.47
C PHE A 112 6.06 -6.05 16.17
N ARG A 113 6.23 -5.20 15.16
CA ARG A 113 7.52 -4.77 14.61
C ARG A 113 7.55 -3.24 14.52
N PRO A 114 8.71 -2.62 14.33
CA PRO A 114 8.80 -1.17 14.18
C PRO A 114 7.93 -0.69 13.01
N ALA A 115 7.14 0.35 13.22
CA ALA A 115 6.41 1.01 12.14
C ALA A 115 7.31 1.95 11.33
N VAL A 116 8.50 2.29 11.85
CA VAL A 116 9.58 2.94 11.10
C VAL A 116 10.87 2.17 11.36
N GLU A 117 11.55 1.79 10.28
CA GLU A 117 12.89 1.20 10.30
C GLU A 117 13.81 2.10 9.50
N TYR A 118 14.77 2.74 10.17
CA TYR A 118 15.73 3.63 9.53
C TYR A 118 16.89 2.85 8.94
N LYS A 119 17.52 3.42 7.90
CA LYS A 119 18.73 2.85 7.27
C LYS A 119 19.84 2.54 8.26
N ASN A 120 20.04 3.40 9.26
CA ASN A 120 21.10 3.27 10.26
C ASN A 120 20.82 2.20 11.33
N GLY A 121 19.66 1.54 11.29
CA GLY A 121 19.25 0.52 12.25
C GLY A 121 18.36 1.04 13.39
N ASP A 122 18.13 2.36 13.47
CA ASP A 122 17.20 2.94 14.43
C ASP A 122 15.77 2.49 14.13
N GLN A 123 14.93 2.40 15.17
CA GLN A 123 13.60 1.82 15.06
C GLN A 123 12.58 2.59 15.90
N GLU A 124 11.39 2.80 15.34
CA GLU A 124 10.24 3.35 16.06
C GLU A 124 9.01 2.45 15.96
N TRP A 125 8.36 2.23 17.10
CA TRP A 125 7.12 1.47 17.21
C TRP A 125 5.95 2.44 17.38
N TRP A 126 4.99 2.31 16.47
CA TRP A 126 3.80 3.14 16.42
C TRP A 126 2.55 2.27 16.34
N ARG A 127 1.48 2.72 16.99
CA ARG A 127 0.15 2.14 16.92
C ARG A 127 -0.86 3.27 16.76
N PHE A 128 -1.55 3.28 15.62
CA PHE A 128 -2.55 4.30 15.27
C PHE A 128 -2.01 5.74 15.39
N GLY A 129 -0.80 5.97 14.87
CA GLY A 129 -0.19 7.31 14.85
C GLY A 129 0.36 7.76 16.21
N LYS A 130 0.39 6.90 17.22
CA LYS A 130 1.01 7.18 18.53
C LYS A 130 2.17 6.22 18.79
N ARG A 131 3.27 6.74 19.34
CA ARG A 131 4.40 5.91 19.80
C ARG A 131 3.91 4.94 20.87
N HIS A 132 4.14 3.65 20.66
CA HIS A 132 3.63 2.62 21.55
C HIS A 132 4.39 1.31 21.39
N ARG A 133 4.76 0.69 22.52
CA ARG A 133 5.25 -0.69 22.56
C ARG A 133 4.97 -1.31 23.93
N THR A 134 4.30 -2.46 23.96
CA THR A 134 3.84 -3.10 25.21
C THR A 134 4.99 -3.59 26.10
N ASN A 135 6.04 -4.15 25.50
CA ASN A 135 7.10 -4.86 26.22
C ASN A 135 8.51 -4.29 25.93
N GLY A 136 8.63 -2.99 25.71
CA GLY A 136 9.92 -2.38 25.39
C GLY A 136 9.85 -0.90 25.05
N PRO A 137 10.99 -0.28 24.70
CA PRO A 137 11.03 1.11 24.27
C PRO A 137 10.32 1.29 22.92
N ALA A 138 9.53 2.36 22.80
CA ALA A 138 8.85 2.69 21.55
C ALA A 138 9.78 3.38 20.55
N VAL A 139 10.95 3.85 20.98
CA VAL A 139 12.00 4.38 20.08
C VAL A 139 13.35 3.87 20.54
N VAL A 140 14.15 3.36 19.60
CA VAL A 140 15.54 2.94 19.82
C VAL A 140 16.42 3.70 18.83
N ILE A 141 17.36 4.50 19.34
CA ILE A 141 18.30 5.32 18.56
C ILE A 141 19.70 5.02 19.06
N GLY A 142 20.47 4.24 18.29
CA GLY A 142 21.69 3.61 18.79
C GLY A 142 21.44 2.87 20.11
N GLU A 143 22.19 3.21 21.16
CA GLU A 143 22.02 2.63 22.50
C GLU A 143 20.87 3.27 23.31
N LYS A 144 20.33 4.41 22.85
CA LYS A 144 19.31 5.16 23.59
C LYS A 144 17.93 4.56 23.39
N GLN A 145 17.19 4.41 24.48
CA GLN A 145 15.87 3.79 24.50
C GLN A 145 14.84 4.74 25.12
N TYR A 146 13.75 5.01 24.40
CA TYR A 146 12.69 5.91 24.86
C TYR A 146 11.38 5.16 25.04
N TRP A 147 10.76 5.36 26.20
CA TRP A 147 9.51 4.73 26.59
C TRP A 147 8.35 5.70 26.47
N PHE A 148 7.22 5.20 25.97
CA PHE A 148 6.00 5.98 25.75
C PHE A 148 4.78 5.20 26.24
N GLU A 149 3.84 5.89 26.87
CA GLU A 149 2.53 5.36 27.25
C GLU A 149 1.44 6.25 26.66
N ASN A 150 0.49 5.66 25.94
CA ASN A 150 -0.58 6.39 25.23
C ASN A 150 -0.11 7.53 24.29
N GLY A 151 1.14 7.44 23.82
CA GLY A 151 1.79 8.45 22.97
C GLY A 151 2.57 9.53 23.74
N GLU A 152 2.49 9.54 25.07
CA GLU A 152 3.22 10.48 25.92
C GLU A 152 4.57 9.92 26.34
N PHE A 153 5.59 10.78 26.39
CA PHE A 153 6.94 10.39 26.79
C PHE A 153 6.99 10.10 28.30
N ILE A 154 7.60 8.98 28.68
CA ILE A 154 7.73 8.57 30.08
C ILE A 154 9.17 8.71 30.55
N LYS A 155 10.11 8.07 29.86
CA LYS A 155 11.53 8.07 30.26
C LYS A 155 12.46 7.72 29.10
N CYS A 156 13.72 8.05 29.27
CA CYS A 156 14.83 7.65 28.42
C CYS A 156 15.84 6.85 29.24
N ILE A 157 16.41 5.81 28.63
CA ILE A 157 17.56 5.07 29.14
C ILE A 157 18.70 5.28 28.14
N VAL A 158 19.86 5.66 28.66
CA VAL A 158 21.10 5.96 27.92
C VAL A 158 22.21 4.99 28.30
#